data_AF-A0A0F9VBT0-F1
#
_entry.id   AF-A0A0F9VBT0-F1
#
_cell.length_a   1.000
_cell.length_b   1.000
_cell.length_c   1.000
_cell.angle_alpha   90.00
_cell.angle_beta   90.00
_cell.angle_gamma   90.00
#
_symmetry.space_group_name_H-M   'P 1'
#
loop_
_entity.id
_entity.type
_entity.pdbx_description
1 polymer ?
#
loop_
_entity_poly.entity_id
_entity_poly.type
_entity_poly.pdbx_seq_one_letter_code
_entity_poly.pdbx_strand_id
1 'polypeptide(L)' 'MRFLHILLDVFLFPGNLMLRKCGISIEEDGGLFRSFVNMCVWGAASLAVAMYIFL' A
#
# COMPACT_ATOMS: atom_id res chain seq x y z
N MET A 1 -6.15 -7.50 19.03
CA MET A 1 -5.24 -7.63 17.87
C MET A 1 -5.92 -7.60 16.50
N ARG A 2 -7.16 -8.11 16.34
CA ARG A 2 -7.86 -8.11 15.03
C ARG A 2 -7.90 -6.76 14.30
N PHE A 3 -8.08 -5.66 15.04
CA PHE A 3 -8.07 -4.30 14.47
C PHE A 3 -6.73 -3.94 13.82
N LEU A 4 -5.61 -4.27 14.48
CA LEU A 4 -4.26 -3.99 13.94
C LEU A 4 -3.99 -4.80 12.66
N HIS A 5 -4.49 -6.04 12.59
CA HIS A 5 -4.40 -6.83 11.37
C HIS A 5 -5.19 -6.20 10.22
N ILE A 6 -6.41 -5.74 10.47
CA ILE A 6 -7.22 -5.06 9.44
C ILE A 6 -6.51 -3.80 8.95
N LEU A 7 -5.96 -2.99 9.85
CA LEU A 7 -5.19 -1.80 9.47
C LEU A 7 -3.98 -2.15 8.60
N LEU A 8 -3.23 -3.18 9.00
CA LEU A 8 -2.07 -3.64 8.24
C LEU A 8 -2.47 -4.18 6.86
N ASP A 9 -3.55 -4.95 6.79
CA ASP A 9 -4.06 -5.52 5.53
C ASP A 9 -4.46 -4.42 4.57
N VAL A 10 -5.17 -3.39 5.06
CA VAL A 10 -5.54 -2.20 4.27
C VAL A 10 -4.28 -1.47 3.82
N PHE A 11 -3.34 -1.23 4.73
CA PHE A 11 -2.10 -0.51 4.41
C PHE A 11 -1.27 -1.22 3.35
N LEU A 12 -1.20 -2.55 3.39
CA LEU A 12 -0.43 -3.35 2.42
C LEU A 12 -1.23 -3.72 1.15
N PHE A 13 -2.54 -3.46 1.14
CA PHE A 13 -3.44 -3.87 0.06
C PHE A 13 -2.99 -3.42 -1.34
N PRO A 14 -2.59 -2.14 -1.57
CA PRO A 14 -2.25 -1.68 -2.92
C PRO A 14 -1.06 -2.45 -3.52
N GLY A 15 0.01 -2.62 -2.75
CA GLY A 15 1.19 -3.37 -3.18
C GLY A 15 0.91 -4.85 -3.35
N ASN A 16 0.14 -5.47 -2.45
CA ASN A 16 -0.29 -6.87 -2.60
C ASN A 16 -1.15 -7.08 -3.86
N LEU A 17 -2.03 -6.13 -4.17
CA LEU A 17 -2.83 -6.15 -5.40
C LEU A 17 -1.94 -6.07 -6.64
N MET A 18 -0.90 -5.22 -6.60
CA MET A 18 0.01 -5.08 -7.74
C MET A 18 0.86 -6.34 -7.94
N LEU A 19 1.38 -6.95 -6.88
CA LEU A 19 2.07 -8.25 -6.96
C LEU A 19 1.20 -9.33 -7.61
N ARG A 20 -0.07 -9.43 -7.17
CA ARG A 20 -1.05 -10.36 -7.77
C ARG A 20 -1.28 -10.10 -9.25
N LYS A 21 -1.31 -8.83 -9.67
CA LYS A 21 -1.44 -8.45 -11.09
C LYS A 21 -0.20 -8.80 -11.90
N CYS A 22 0.99 -8.71 -11.31
CA CYS A 22 2.26 -9.07 -11.94
C CYS A 22 2.53 -10.59 -11.91
N GLY A 23 1.73 -11.38 -11.19
CA GLY A 23 1.97 -12.81 -11.02
C GLY A 23 3.17 -13.14 -10.13
N ILE A 24 3.61 -12.19 -9.29
CA ILE A 24 4.77 -12.31 -8.42
C ILE A 24 4.29 -12.69 -7.01
N SER A 25 4.96 -13.65 -6.36
CA SER A 25 4.66 -14.02 -4.97
C SER A 25 5.24 -13.00 -3.98
N ILE A 26 4.78 -13.03 -2.72
CA ILE A 26 5.34 -12.12 -1.69
C ILE A 26 6.80 -12.46 -1.40
N GLU A 27 7.13 -13.76 -1.44
CA GLU A 27 8.46 -14.28 -1.22
C GLU A 27 9.43 -13.89 -2.34
N GLU A 28 8.96 -13.90 -3.59
CA GLU A 28 9.74 -13.52 -4.78
C GLU A 28 10.01 -12.00 -4.83
N ASP A 29 9.04 -11.18 -4.42
CA ASP A 29 9.21 -9.72 -4.32
C ASP A 29 10.27 -9.30 -3.29
N GLY A 30 10.45 -10.09 -2.23
CA GLY A 30 11.28 -9.67 -1.08
C GLY A 30 10.77 -8.41 -0.38
N GLY A 31 9.57 -7.94 -0.72
CA GLY A 31 8.91 -6.76 -0.16
C GLY A 31 9.27 -5.42 -0.82
N LEU A 32 10.14 -5.38 -1.85
CA LEU A 32 10.65 -4.12 -2.40
C LEU A 32 9.63 -3.44 -3.32
N PHE A 33 9.08 -4.16 -4.30
CA PHE A 33 8.06 -3.63 -5.20
C PHE A 33 6.76 -3.37 -4.47
N ARG A 34 6.34 -4.26 -3.54
CA ARG A 34 5.17 -4.01 -2.68
C ARG A 34 5.31 -2.71 -1.89
N SER A 35 6.47 -2.48 -1.29
CA SER A 35 6.70 -1.27 -0.48
C SER A 35 6.70 -0.02 -1.33
N PHE A 36 7.33 -0.06 -2.51
CA PHE A 36 7.31 1.04 -3.47
C PHE A 36 5.88 1.44 -3.86
N VAL A 37 5.06 0.46 -4.25
CA VAL A 37 3.65 0.71 -4.63
C VAL A 37 2.87 1.30 -3.45
N ASN A 38 3.04 0.76 -2.25
CA ASN A 38 2.37 1.28 -1.05
C ASN A 38 2.79 2.73 -0.77
N MET A 39 4.07 3.07 -0.88
CA MET A 39 4.56 4.44 -0.70
C MET A 39 3.96 5.40 -1.72
N CYS A 40 3.89 5.02 -2.99
CA CYS A 40 3.28 5.86 -4.03
C CYS A 40 1.79 6.11 -3.78
N VAL A 41 1.02 5.06 -3.46
CA VAL A 41 -0.43 5.17 -3.27
C VAL A 41 -0.77 5.97 -2.01
N TRP A 42 -0.16 5.64 -0.86
CA TRP A 42 -0.44 6.34 0.39
C TRP A 42 0.20 7.73 0.43
N GLY A 43 1.33 7.94 -0.25
CA GLY A 43 1.91 9.26 -0.47
C GLY A 43 0.96 10.15 -1.27
N ALA A 44 0.43 9.68 -2.39
CA ALA A 44 -0.54 10.43 -3.17
C ALA A 44 -1.85 10.69 -2.42
N ALA A 45 -2.37 9.68 -1.72
CA ALA A 45 -3.60 9.82 -0.93
C ALA A 45 -3.44 10.83 0.21
N SER A 46 -2.33 10.77 0.95
CA SER A 46 -2.05 11.72 2.03
C SER A 46 -1.85 13.14 1.52
N LEU A 47 -1.17 13.32 0.38
CA LEU A 47 -1.06 14.61 -0.28
C LEU A 47 -2.44 15.15 -0.71
N ALA A 48 -3.28 14.33 -1.33
CA ALA A 48 -4.62 14.74 -1.76
C ALA A 48 -5.50 15.15 -0.57
N VAL A 49 -5.44 14.41 0.54
CA VAL A 49 -6.13 14.76 1.79
C VAL A 49 -5.60 16.07 2.35
N ALA A 50 -4.28 16.28 2.38
CA ALA A 50 -3.70 17.52 2.84
C ALA A 50 -4.16 18.71 1.98
N MET A 51 -4.14 18.56 0.66
CA MET A 51 -4.64 19.60 -0.25
C MET A 51 -6.11 19.91 0.00
N TYR A 52 -6.96 18.90 0.20
CA TYR A 52 -8.39 19.12 0.48
C TYR A 52 -8.66 19.82 1.83
N ILE A 53 -7.80 19.60 2.83
CA ILE A 53 -7.97 20.20 4.16
C ILE A 53 -7.45 21.65 4.20
N PHE A 54 -6.34 21.92 3.51
CA PHE A 54 -5.61 23.18 3.64
C PHE A 54 -5.81 24.17 2.48
N LEU A 55 -6.37 23.74 1.35
CA LEU A 55 -6.64 24.57 0.16
C LEU A 55 -8.15 24.74 -0.04
#